data_AF-A0A7C7KLG4-F1
#
_entry.id   AF-A0A7C7KLG4-F1
#
_cell.length_a   1.000
_cell.length_b   1.000
_cell.length_c   1.000
_cell.angle_alpha   90.00
_cell.angle_beta   90.00
_cell.angle_gamma   90.00
#
_symmetry.space_group_name_H-M   'P 1'
#
loop_
_entity.id
_entity.type
_entity.pdbx_description
1 polymer ?
#
loop_
_entity_poly.entity_id
_entity_poly.type
_entity_poly.pdbx_seq_one_letter_code
_entity_poly.pdbx_strand_id
1 'polypeptide(L)'
;MAELGYSKLKGARRRVAKLRFGLARRLMGRCELRDGDNAYRFDPASFRELWRISSIYLKEVGTIELIRQELGEGDVFCDIGANVGLYSLMAASRVGETGQVYAFEPLAANFASLVESIRRNGFCRRITPFSLALTDAPGVFPFHYMSLEAGSSGSQLHAAVGVDEQDYVPLVTEMKYGTSLDDLIAAGTMRAPDVIKIDVDGNEARILRGMRQLLNGSQRPRAVSVEVNAREKDALFGFMEAQGYAFASRNDTMGGLRQIGAGADPELVAYNAVFRPAEEAVAAC
;
A
#
# COMPACT_ATOMS: atom_id res chain seq x y z
N MET A 1 11.31 19.32 -34.24
CA MET A 1 12.22 18.30 -33.68
C MET A 1 13.65 18.85 -33.64
N ALA A 2 13.99 19.61 -32.58
CA ALA A 2 15.36 19.89 -32.06
C ALA A 2 15.38 21.24 -31.30
N GLU A 3 14.79 21.35 -30.11
CA GLU A 3 14.96 22.56 -29.27
C GLU A 3 14.91 22.33 -27.75
N LEU A 4 15.02 21.07 -27.29
CA LEU A 4 15.39 20.76 -25.90
C LEU A 4 16.86 20.34 -25.84
N GLY A 5 17.70 21.18 -26.46
CA GLY A 5 19.15 21.04 -26.42
C GLY A 5 19.70 21.58 -25.11
N TYR A 6 20.62 20.84 -24.52
CA TYR A 6 21.47 21.13 -23.35
C TYR A 6 22.14 22.53 -23.32
N SER A 7 21.96 23.36 -24.36
CA SER A 7 22.61 24.65 -24.58
C SER A 7 21.91 25.85 -23.91
N LYS A 8 20.64 25.76 -23.47
CA LYS A 8 19.87 26.91 -22.94
C LYS A 8 20.03 27.20 -21.43
N LEU A 9 20.69 26.35 -20.65
CA LEU A 9 20.97 26.54 -19.22
C LEU A 9 22.47 26.76 -18.95
N LYS A 10 23.03 27.87 -19.45
CA LYS A 10 24.39 28.32 -19.10
C LYS A 10 24.35 29.49 -18.09
N GLY A 11 25.43 29.67 -17.33
CA GLY A 11 25.64 30.85 -16.47
C GLY A 11 24.61 31.01 -15.33
N ALA A 12 24.02 32.21 -15.23
CA ALA A 12 23.11 32.58 -14.15
C ALA A 12 21.81 31.76 -14.11
N ARG A 13 21.23 31.38 -15.26
CA ARG A 13 19.97 30.61 -15.31
C ARG A 13 20.11 29.21 -14.69
N ARG A 14 21.23 28.54 -14.92
CA ARG A 14 21.55 27.25 -14.26
C ARG A 14 21.73 27.42 -12.75
N ARG A 15 22.36 28.52 -12.31
CA ARG A 15 22.53 28.83 -10.87
C ARG A 15 21.19 29.11 -10.20
N VAL A 16 20.31 29.89 -10.83
CA VAL A 16 18.95 30.15 -10.34
C VAL A 16 18.11 28.87 -10.32
N ALA A 17 18.19 28.02 -11.34
CA ALA A 17 17.49 26.73 -11.35
C ALA A 17 17.98 25.81 -10.21
N LYS A 18 19.30 25.71 -9.99
CA LYS A 18 19.88 24.97 -8.85
C LYS A 18 19.45 25.54 -7.50
N LEU A 19 19.40 26.86 -7.36
CA LEU A 19 18.93 27.54 -6.15
C LEU A 19 17.44 27.30 -5.90
N ARG A 20 16.59 27.43 -6.92
CA ARG A 20 15.14 27.15 -6.81
C ARG A 20 14.88 25.70 -6.44
N PHE A 21 15.58 24.76 -7.09
CA PHE A 21 15.50 23.34 -6.76
C PHE A 21 16.00 23.05 -5.34
N GLY A 22 17.14 23.62 -4.95
CA GLY A 22 17.70 23.47 -3.61
C GLY A 22 16.79 24.06 -2.52
N LEU A 23 16.20 25.23 -2.77
CA LEU A 23 15.25 25.88 -1.88
C LEU A 23 13.95 25.08 -1.77
N ALA A 24 13.37 24.63 -2.89
CA ALA A 24 12.19 23.79 -2.89
C ALA A 24 12.41 22.49 -2.10
N ARG A 25 13.55 21.82 -2.30
CA ARG A 25 13.93 20.62 -1.53
C ARG A 25 14.10 20.93 -0.03
N ARG A 26 14.64 22.10 0.31
CA ARG A 26 14.84 22.52 1.71
C ARG A 26 13.53 22.93 2.40
N LEU A 27 12.60 23.51 1.65
CA LEU A 27 11.27 23.93 2.14
C LEU A 27 10.27 22.77 2.23
N MET A 28 10.24 21.87 1.23
CA MET A 28 9.47 20.62 1.34
C MET A 28 10.06 19.70 2.39
N GLY A 29 11.35 19.87 2.68
CA GLY A 29 12.00 19.38 3.88
C GLY A 29 12.15 17.85 3.93
N ARG A 30 13.09 17.42 4.76
CA ARG A 30 13.17 16.04 5.20
C ARG A 30 12.16 15.90 6.32
N CYS A 31 11.16 15.03 6.19
CA CYS A 31 10.28 14.73 7.31
C CYS A 31 10.74 13.46 8.02
N GLU A 32 10.58 13.46 9.33
CA GLU A 32 10.86 12.34 10.22
C GLU A 32 9.55 12.01 10.93
N LEU A 33 9.13 10.75 10.81
CA LEU A 33 8.00 10.18 11.53
C LEU A 33 8.56 9.34 12.66
N ARG A 34 8.04 9.50 13.89
CA ARG A 34 8.48 8.74 15.06
C ARG A 34 7.40 7.78 15.52
N ASP A 35 7.83 6.55 15.77
CA ASP A 35 7.00 5.46 16.28
C ASP A 35 7.69 4.76 17.45
N GLY A 36 7.38 5.19 18.68
CA GLY A 36 8.15 4.79 19.86
C GLY A 36 9.63 5.17 19.69
N ASP A 37 10.51 4.18 19.78
CA ASP A 37 11.96 4.35 19.60
C ASP A 37 12.40 4.39 18.12
N ASN A 38 11.50 4.06 17.19
CA ASN A 38 11.80 4.08 15.76
C ASN A 38 11.62 5.47 15.16
N ALA A 39 12.47 5.81 14.18
CA ALA A 39 12.39 7.04 13.42
C ALA A 39 12.51 6.74 11.91
N TYR A 40 11.48 7.09 11.15
CA TYR A 40 11.39 6.87 9.71
C TYR A 40 11.53 8.19 8.95
N ARG A 41 12.43 8.24 7.99
CA ARG A 41 12.81 9.45 7.25
C ARG A 41 12.30 9.41 5.83
N PHE A 42 11.60 10.46 5.40
CA PHE A 42 11.01 10.58 4.06
C PHE A 42 11.42 11.89 3.37
N ASP A 43 11.64 11.81 2.06
CA ASP A 43 11.95 12.95 1.18
C ASP A 43 10.72 13.13 0.27
N PRO A 44 9.63 13.75 0.76
CA PRO A 44 8.36 13.80 0.03
C PRO A 44 8.51 14.51 -1.31
N ALA A 45 8.02 13.87 -2.37
CA ALA A 45 8.05 14.39 -3.73
C ALA A 45 6.83 15.28 -4.06
N SER A 46 5.80 15.27 -3.21
CA SER A 46 4.60 16.07 -3.36
C SER A 46 4.02 16.52 -2.01
N PHE A 47 3.10 17.50 -2.05
CA PHE A 47 2.33 17.87 -0.86
C PHE A 47 1.44 16.72 -0.39
N ARG A 48 0.87 15.95 -1.31
CA ARG A 48 0.02 14.80 -0.98
C ARG A 48 0.80 13.71 -0.24
N GLU A 49 2.01 13.43 -0.66
CA GLU A 49 2.92 12.52 0.03
C GLU A 49 3.28 13.04 1.44
N LEU A 50 3.68 14.31 1.55
CA LEU A 50 3.92 14.94 2.85
C LEU A 50 2.71 14.81 3.78
N TRP A 51 1.51 15.09 3.25
CA TRP A 51 0.26 14.96 4.01
C TRP A 51 0.00 13.52 4.46
N ARG A 52 0.25 12.51 3.61
CA ARG A 52 0.13 11.10 4.01
C ARG A 52 1.06 10.77 5.17
N ILE A 53 2.33 11.17 5.08
CA ILE A 53 3.33 10.94 6.12
C ILE A 53 2.92 11.63 7.42
N SER A 54 2.50 12.91 7.36
CA SER A 54 2.18 13.70 8.55
C SER A 54 0.85 13.33 9.21
N SER A 55 -0.06 12.65 8.50
CA SER A 55 -1.41 12.33 9.00
C SER A 55 -1.63 10.87 9.35
N ILE A 56 -0.62 10.00 9.21
CA ILE A 56 -0.77 8.54 9.41
C ILE A 56 -1.38 8.17 10.77
N TYR A 57 -0.90 8.74 11.87
CA TYR A 57 -1.42 8.47 13.22
C TYR A 57 -2.82 9.02 13.50
N LEU A 58 -3.36 9.82 12.58
CA LEU A 58 -4.73 10.30 12.66
C LEU A 58 -5.65 9.51 11.73
N LYS A 59 -5.10 8.94 10.64
CA LYS A 59 -5.89 8.34 9.56
C LYS A 59 -6.17 6.87 9.74
N GLU A 60 -5.18 6.10 10.18
CA GLU A 60 -5.17 4.65 10.03
C GLU A 60 -4.62 3.96 11.29
N VAL A 61 -5.14 4.36 12.45
CA VAL A 61 -4.64 3.86 13.76
C VAL A 61 -4.72 2.34 13.83
N GLY A 62 -5.82 1.74 13.34
CA GLY A 62 -6.01 0.29 13.39
C GLY A 62 -4.99 -0.50 12.57
N THR A 63 -4.59 -0.02 11.40
CA THR A 63 -3.55 -0.66 10.57
C THR A 63 -2.17 -0.59 11.22
N ILE A 64 -1.87 0.53 11.91
CA ILE A 64 -0.63 0.66 12.69
C ILE A 64 -0.65 -0.31 13.88
N GLU A 65 -1.78 -0.41 14.59
CA GLU A 65 -1.94 -1.36 15.70
C GLU A 65 -1.82 -2.81 15.24
N LEU A 66 -2.37 -3.17 14.08
CA LEU A 66 -2.16 -4.49 13.48
C LEU A 66 -0.66 -4.81 13.33
N ILE A 67 0.11 -3.90 12.72
CA ILE A 67 1.56 -4.07 12.56
C ILE A 67 2.26 -4.19 13.93
N ARG A 68 1.83 -3.40 14.91
CA ARG A 68 2.40 -3.44 16.27
C ARG A 68 2.04 -4.73 17.01
N GLN A 69 0.88 -5.33 16.78
CA GLN A 69 0.41 -6.46 17.58
C GLN A 69 0.75 -7.79 16.93
N GLU A 70 0.70 -7.87 15.61
CA GLU A 70 0.79 -9.13 14.87
C GLU A 70 2.21 -9.48 14.39
N LEU A 71 3.10 -8.48 14.25
CA LEU A 71 4.46 -8.68 13.75
C LEU A 71 5.50 -8.76 14.87
N GLY A 72 6.33 -9.79 14.81
CA GLY A 72 7.52 -10.02 15.62
C GLY A 72 8.76 -10.36 14.78
N GLU A 73 9.89 -10.56 15.47
CA GLU A 73 11.18 -10.91 14.85
C GLU A 73 11.05 -12.17 13.98
N GLY A 74 11.56 -12.12 12.75
CA GLY A 74 11.55 -13.24 11.81
C GLY A 74 10.33 -13.34 10.91
N ASP A 75 9.25 -12.61 11.20
CA ASP A 75 8.01 -12.66 10.43
C ASP A 75 8.18 -12.12 9.01
N VAL A 76 7.25 -12.55 8.14
CA VAL A 76 7.09 -12.06 6.78
C VAL A 76 5.82 -11.21 6.68
N PHE A 77 5.98 -9.94 6.32
CA PHE A 77 4.87 -9.02 6.08
C PHE A 77 4.66 -8.74 4.58
N CYS A 78 3.41 -8.78 4.12
CA CYS A 78 3.04 -8.41 2.77
C CYS A 78 2.22 -7.12 2.78
N ASP A 79 2.78 -6.04 2.23
CA ASP A 79 2.13 -4.71 2.12
C ASP A 79 1.63 -4.51 0.68
N ILE A 80 0.34 -4.77 0.45
CA ILE A 80 -0.30 -4.64 -0.85
C ILE A 80 -0.97 -3.27 -0.93
N GLY A 81 -0.56 -2.47 -1.91
CA GLY A 81 -0.83 -1.03 -1.94
C GLY A 81 0.10 -0.26 -1.00
N ALA A 82 1.41 -0.51 -1.13
CA ALA A 82 2.43 0.03 -0.23
C ALA A 82 2.58 1.57 -0.32
N ASN A 83 2.10 2.20 -1.40
CA ASN A 83 2.17 3.63 -1.64
C ASN A 83 3.60 4.14 -1.46
N VAL A 84 3.83 5.13 -0.60
CA VAL A 84 5.17 5.69 -0.31
C VAL A 84 5.96 4.91 0.76
N GLY A 85 5.46 3.75 1.17
CA GLY A 85 6.15 2.79 2.05
C GLY A 85 5.97 3.00 3.54
N LEU A 86 4.96 3.75 3.98
CA LEU A 86 4.76 4.04 5.41
C LEU A 86 4.65 2.76 6.26
N TYR A 87 3.76 1.86 5.89
CA TYR A 87 3.57 0.58 6.60
C TYR A 87 4.72 -0.38 6.38
N SER A 88 5.24 -0.45 5.16
CA SER A 88 6.44 -1.23 4.85
C SER A 88 7.64 -0.89 5.75
N LEU A 89 7.89 0.39 6.01
CA LEU A 89 8.97 0.83 6.91
C LEU A 89 8.67 0.48 8.38
N MET A 90 7.42 0.66 8.83
CA MET A 90 7.02 0.28 10.20
C MET A 90 7.17 -1.22 10.42
N ALA A 91 6.70 -2.04 9.49
CA ALA A 91 6.84 -3.48 9.52
C ALA A 91 8.32 -3.90 9.52
N ALA A 92 9.18 -3.27 8.72
CA ALA A 92 10.61 -3.58 8.66
C ALA A 92 11.38 -3.35 9.97
N SER A 93 10.89 -2.43 10.81
CA SER A 93 11.39 -2.27 12.19
C SER A 93 10.91 -3.36 13.14
N ARG A 94 9.75 -3.98 12.89
CA ARG A 94 9.17 -5.03 13.77
C ARG A 94 9.66 -6.42 13.42
N VAL A 95 9.78 -6.74 12.14
CA VAL A 95 10.20 -8.08 11.68
C VAL A 95 11.69 -8.35 11.86
N GLY A 96 12.47 -7.29 12.12
CA GLY A 96 13.88 -7.41 12.46
C GLY A 96 14.77 -7.85 11.30
N GLU A 97 15.94 -8.42 11.62
CA GLU A 97 16.97 -8.75 10.62
C GLU A 97 16.71 -10.06 9.89
N THR A 98 15.95 -10.95 10.51
CA THR A 98 15.62 -12.28 9.99
C THR A 98 14.26 -12.32 9.27
N GLY A 99 13.42 -11.32 9.54
CA GLY A 99 12.15 -11.13 8.87
C GLY A 99 12.27 -10.47 7.49
N GLN A 100 11.14 -10.32 6.82
CA GLN A 100 11.08 -9.76 5.48
C GLN A 100 9.76 -9.02 5.25
N VAL A 101 9.83 -7.93 4.50
CA VAL A 101 8.67 -7.20 4.00
C VAL A 101 8.67 -7.28 2.48
N TYR A 102 7.52 -7.62 1.91
CA TYR A 102 7.27 -7.56 0.48
C TYR A 102 6.24 -6.47 0.20
N ALA A 103 6.65 -5.43 -0.54
CA ALA A 103 5.87 -4.20 -0.72
C ALA A 103 5.44 -4.05 -2.17
N PHE A 104 4.15 -4.12 -2.46
CA PHE A 104 3.59 -4.06 -3.81
C PHE A 104 2.99 -2.69 -4.09
N GLU A 105 3.52 -2.00 -5.10
CA GLU A 105 3.04 -0.69 -5.52
C GLU A 105 3.16 -0.51 -7.05
N PRO A 106 2.05 -0.57 -7.80
CA PRO A 106 2.07 -0.49 -9.25
C PRO A 106 2.25 0.95 -9.78
N LEU A 107 1.83 1.98 -9.05
CA LEU A 107 1.90 3.36 -9.52
C LEU A 107 3.36 3.84 -9.51
N ALA A 108 3.91 4.12 -10.69
CA ALA A 108 5.33 4.43 -10.85
C ALA A 108 5.84 5.58 -9.95
N ALA A 109 5.02 6.62 -9.76
CA ALA A 109 5.37 7.75 -8.89
C ALA A 109 5.46 7.34 -7.41
N ASN A 110 4.51 6.54 -6.93
CA ASN A 110 4.52 6.01 -5.56
C ASN A 110 5.67 5.02 -5.38
N PHE A 111 5.87 4.11 -6.35
CA PHE A 111 6.95 3.14 -6.31
C PHE A 111 8.33 3.80 -6.21
N ALA A 112 8.55 4.91 -6.93
CA ALA A 112 9.77 5.69 -6.81
C ALA A 112 9.97 6.25 -5.39
N SER A 113 8.91 6.79 -4.78
CA SER A 113 8.94 7.24 -3.38
C SER A 113 9.18 6.08 -2.41
N LEU A 114 8.55 4.92 -2.60
CA LEU A 114 8.76 3.71 -1.80
C LEU A 114 10.23 3.28 -1.82
N VAL A 115 10.85 3.18 -3.00
CA VAL A 115 12.27 2.80 -3.13
C VAL A 115 13.18 3.78 -2.41
N GLU A 116 12.94 5.08 -2.55
CA GLU A 116 13.73 6.11 -1.85
C GLU A 116 13.52 6.03 -0.32
N SER A 117 12.29 5.84 0.14
CA SER A 117 11.95 5.59 1.54
C SER A 117 12.71 4.39 2.11
N ILE A 118 12.72 3.25 1.42
CA ILE A 118 13.47 2.05 1.82
C ILE A 118 14.97 2.35 1.95
N ARG A 119 15.55 2.94 0.88
CA ARG A 119 16.98 3.25 0.81
C ARG A 119 17.41 4.18 1.93
N ARG A 120 16.58 5.17 2.23
CA ARG A 120 16.90 6.23 3.19
C ARG A 120 16.83 5.78 4.65
N ASN A 121 16.03 4.75 4.92
CA ASN A 121 15.91 4.15 6.25
C ASN A 121 16.82 2.92 6.43
N GLY A 122 17.62 2.56 5.43
CA GLY A 122 18.58 1.46 5.53
C GLY A 122 17.93 0.07 5.49
N PHE A 123 16.68 -0.04 5.06
CA PHE A 123 15.94 -1.31 5.04
C PHE A 123 16.05 -2.07 3.70
N CYS A 124 17.04 -1.76 2.86
CA CYS A 124 17.23 -2.40 1.55
C CYS A 124 17.34 -3.94 1.61
N ARG A 125 17.75 -4.50 2.75
CA ARG A 125 17.86 -5.95 2.97
C ARG A 125 16.62 -6.59 3.57
N ARG A 126 15.68 -5.79 4.09
CA ARG A 126 14.48 -6.24 4.80
C ARG A 126 13.20 -5.95 4.02
N ILE A 127 13.21 -5.00 3.10
CA ILE A 127 12.06 -4.67 2.25
C ILE A 127 12.42 -4.94 0.80
N THR A 128 11.64 -5.78 0.15
CA THR A 128 11.71 -6.04 -1.29
C THR A 128 10.50 -5.39 -1.95
N PRO A 129 10.69 -4.27 -2.68
CA PRO A 129 9.60 -3.59 -3.36
C PRO A 129 9.34 -4.20 -4.75
N PHE A 130 8.07 -4.34 -5.11
CA PHE A 130 7.61 -4.84 -6.41
C PHE A 130 6.79 -3.77 -7.16
N SER A 131 7.26 -3.41 -8.36
CA SER A 131 6.55 -2.48 -9.26
C SER A 131 5.62 -3.25 -10.20
N LEU A 132 4.67 -3.98 -9.63
CA LEU A 132 3.65 -4.74 -10.35
C LEU A 132 2.33 -4.68 -9.58
N ALA A 133 1.23 -5.04 -10.24
CA ALA A 133 -0.06 -5.18 -9.60
C ALA A 133 -0.32 -6.63 -9.18
N LEU A 134 -0.95 -6.84 -8.04
CA LEU A 134 -1.48 -8.17 -7.70
C LEU A 134 -2.88 -8.33 -8.28
N THR A 135 -3.20 -9.55 -8.75
CA THR A 135 -4.50 -9.92 -9.33
C THR A 135 -4.69 -11.44 -9.28
N ASP A 136 -5.73 -11.96 -9.90
CA ASP A 136 -6.08 -13.39 -9.90
C ASP A 136 -5.37 -14.23 -10.98
N ALA A 137 -4.62 -13.60 -11.90
CA ALA A 137 -3.88 -14.31 -12.95
C ALA A 137 -2.68 -13.50 -13.47
N PRO A 138 -1.60 -14.17 -13.96
CA PRO A 138 -0.48 -13.49 -14.58
C PRO A 138 -0.87 -12.90 -15.94
N GLY A 139 -0.37 -11.70 -16.23
CA GLY A 139 -0.64 -11.04 -17.51
C GLY A 139 -0.15 -9.60 -17.55
N VAL A 140 -0.40 -8.93 -18.69
CA VAL A 140 -0.16 -7.50 -18.85
C VAL A 140 -1.50 -6.83 -19.05
N PHE A 141 -1.81 -5.88 -18.17
CA PHE A 141 -3.13 -5.25 -18.09
C PHE A 141 -3.01 -3.73 -18.20
N PRO A 142 -4.04 -3.04 -18.70
CA PRO A 142 -4.07 -1.59 -18.63
C PRO A 142 -4.14 -1.15 -17.17
N PHE A 143 -3.28 -0.22 -16.79
CA PHE A 143 -3.28 0.46 -15.50
C PHE A 143 -3.55 1.95 -15.75
N HIS A 144 -4.72 2.39 -15.32
CA HIS A 144 -5.29 3.70 -15.59
C HIS A 144 -4.90 4.67 -14.46
N TYR A 145 -4.24 5.75 -14.85
CA TYR A 145 -3.76 6.75 -13.90
C TYR A 145 -4.84 7.80 -13.65
N MET A 146 -5.31 7.89 -12.42
CA MET A 146 -6.13 9.02 -11.96
C MET A 146 -5.27 10.25 -11.64
N SER A 147 -4.02 10.03 -11.20
CA SER A 147 -3.04 11.08 -10.91
C SER A 147 -1.63 10.60 -11.21
N LEU A 148 -0.76 11.54 -11.57
CA LEU A 148 0.70 11.33 -11.70
C LEU A 148 1.47 11.81 -10.46
N GLU A 149 0.77 12.39 -9.49
CA GLU A 149 1.36 12.93 -8.27
C GLU A 149 1.77 11.80 -7.32
N ALA A 150 2.98 11.86 -6.77
CA ALA A 150 3.42 10.93 -5.72
C ALA A 150 2.51 11.03 -4.48
N GLY A 151 2.29 9.90 -3.81
CA GLY A 151 1.33 9.80 -2.71
C GLY A 151 -0.13 9.85 -3.17
N SER A 152 -0.44 9.70 -4.45
CA SER A 152 -1.84 9.56 -4.89
C SER A 152 -2.37 8.13 -4.70
N SER A 153 -3.70 7.99 -4.80
CA SER A 153 -4.47 6.73 -4.76
C SER A 153 -5.57 6.81 -5.83
N GLY A 154 -6.37 5.75 -6.01
CA GLY A 154 -7.49 5.67 -6.94
C GLY A 154 -7.13 5.33 -8.38
N SER A 155 -5.86 5.00 -8.66
CA SER A 155 -5.46 4.49 -9.98
C SER A 155 -5.76 3.00 -10.07
N GLN A 156 -6.25 2.54 -11.22
CA GLN A 156 -6.93 1.25 -11.33
C GLN A 156 -6.28 0.30 -12.32
N LEU A 157 -6.32 -1.01 -12.02
CA LEU A 157 -6.00 -2.07 -12.97
C LEU A 157 -7.27 -2.50 -13.72
N HIS A 158 -7.17 -2.79 -15.01
CA HIS A 158 -8.25 -3.24 -15.91
C HIS A 158 -9.29 -2.18 -16.34
N ALA A 159 -9.90 -1.44 -15.42
CA ALA A 159 -10.99 -0.51 -15.72
C ALA A 159 -10.78 0.86 -15.06
N ALA A 160 -11.22 1.95 -15.70
CA ALA A 160 -11.04 3.31 -15.20
C ALA A 160 -12.20 3.76 -14.29
N VAL A 161 -12.42 3.04 -13.20
CA VAL A 161 -13.53 3.30 -12.26
C VAL A 161 -12.99 3.95 -10.99
N GLY A 162 -13.53 5.11 -10.63
CA GLY A 162 -13.15 5.83 -9.41
C GLY A 162 -13.62 5.12 -8.14
N VAL A 163 -13.13 5.59 -6.99
CA VAL A 163 -13.52 5.09 -5.64
C VAL A 163 -15.02 5.28 -5.37
N ASP A 164 -15.63 6.27 -6.02
CA ASP A 164 -17.06 6.60 -5.98
C ASP A 164 -17.86 5.95 -7.12
N GLU A 165 -17.28 4.95 -7.79
CA GLU A 165 -17.86 4.24 -8.93
C GLU A 165 -18.14 5.12 -10.15
N GLN A 166 -17.65 6.36 -10.16
CA GLN A 166 -17.72 7.20 -11.34
C GLN A 166 -16.58 6.83 -12.28
N ASP A 167 -16.93 6.52 -13.52
CA ASP A 167 -15.94 6.43 -14.59
C ASP A 167 -15.14 7.73 -14.62
N TYR A 168 -13.82 7.61 -14.67
CA TYR A 168 -12.94 8.75 -14.90
C TYR A 168 -12.19 8.58 -16.21
N VAL A 169 -11.84 9.70 -16.82
CA VAL A 169 -10.95 9.70 -17.99
C VAL A 169 -9.50 9.59 -17.47
N PRO A 170 -8.77 8.50 -17.77
CA PRO A 170 -7.40 8.36 -17.31
C PRO A 170 -6.49 9.45 -17.88
N LEU A 171 -5.58 9.98 -17.06
CA LEU A 171 -4.55 10.90 -17.54
C LEU A 171 -3.59 10.20 -18.50
N VAL A 172 -3.27 8.94 -18.19
CA VAL A 172 -2.47 8.04 -19.01
C VAL A 172 -2.86 6.59 -18.67
N THR A 173 -2.67 5.69 -19.62
CA THR A 173 -2.80 4.25 -19.37
C THR A 173 -1.45 3.59 -19.64
N GLU A 174 -0.88 2.96 -18.61
CA GLU A 174 0.34 2.14 -18.72
C GLU A 174 -0.05 0.67 -18.88
N MET A 175 0.70 -0.09 -19.66
CA MET A 175 0.60 -1.56 -19.63
C MET A 175 1.42 -2.09 -18.46
N LYS A 176 0.75 -2.55 -17.41
CA LYS A 176 1.37 -3.05 -16.17
C LYS A 176 1.32 -4.57 -16.11
N TYR A 177 2.44 -5.18 -15.75
CA TYR A 177 2.43 -6.61 -15.42
C TYR A 177 1.65 -6.83 -14.12
N GLY A 178 0.77 -7.81 -14.13
CA GLY A 178 0.04 -8.29 -12.96
C GLY A 178 0.27 -9.79 -12.76
N THR A 179 0.21 -10.24 -11.51
CA THR A 179 0.35 -11.67 -11.14
C THR A 179 -0.35 -11.95 -9.82
N SER A 180 -0.49 -13.24 -9.48
CA SER A 180 -1.06 -13.66 -8.20
C SER A 180 0.01 -13.81 -7.11
N LEU A 181 -0.41 -13.77 -5.84
CA LEU A 181 0.49 -13.98 -4.72
C LEU A 181 0.92 -15.46 -4.65
N ASP A 182 -0.02 -16.37 -4.95
CA ASP A 182 0.25 -17.81 -5.04
C ASP A 182 1.35 -18.10 -6.08
N ASP A 183 1.32 -17.47 -7.25
CA ASP A 183 2.35 -17.64 -8.29
C ASP A 183 3.73 -17.17 -7.82
N LEU A 184 3.80 -16.03 -7.12
CA LEU A 184 5.05 -15.50 -6.59
C LEU A 184 5.67 -16.42 -5.53
N ILE A 185 4.84 -17.01 -4.68
CA ILE A 185 5.25 -18.00 -3.66
C ILE A 185 5.69 -19.30 -4.34
N ALA A 186 4.89 -19.84 -5.26
CA ALA A 186 5.20 -21.09 -5.97
C ALA A 186 6.47 -21.00 -6.81
N ALA A 187 6.77 -19.81 -7.38
CA ALA A 187 8.00 -19.55 -8.11
C ALA A 187 9.23 -19.36 -7.21
N GLY A 188 9.07 -19.33 -5.88
CA GLY A 188 10.14 -19.03 -4.93
C GLY A 188 10.62 -17.58 -4.95
N THR A 189 9.85 -16.67 -5.57
CA THR A 189 10.17 -15.24 -5.64
C THR A 189 10.02 -14.59 -4.26
N MET A 190 9.12 -15.11 -3.43
CA MET A 190 8.90 -14.64 -2.07
C MET A 190 8.52 -15.78 -1.11
N ARG A 191 8.76 -15.56 0.19
CA ARG A 191 8.26 -16.44 1.26
C ARG A 191 6.76 -16.20 1.47
N ALA A 192 6.05 -17.21 1.95
CA ALA A 192 4.68 -17.06 2.42
C ALA A 192 4.63 -16.04 3.57
N PRO A 193 3.69 -15.07 3.54
CA PRO A 193 3.57 -14.05 4.58
C PRO A 193 2.83 -14.55 5.82
N ASP A 194 3.30 -14.11 6.99
CA ASP A 194 2.64 -14.32 8.28
C ASP A 194 1.48 -13.33 8.48
N VAL A 195 1.62 -12.11 7.95
CA VAL A 195 0.60 -11.05 8.04
C VAL A 195 0.51 -10.33 6.70
N ILE A 196 -0.72 -10.09 6.24
CA ILE A 196 -1.01 -9.39 4.99
C ILE A 196 -1.82 -8.13 5.26
N LYS A 197 -1.44 -7.02 4.62
CA LYS A 197 -2.28 -5.84 4.43
C LYS A 197 -2.66 -5.74 2.94
N ILE A 198 -3.93 -5.48 2.67
CA ILE A 198 -4.48 -5.15 1.35
C ILE A 198 -5.23 -3.83 1.48
N ASP A 199 -4.72 -2.79 0.85
CA ASP A 199 -5.31 -1.43 0.86
C ASP A 199 -5.03 -0.88 -0.53
N VAL A 200 -5.89 -1.28 -1.46
CA VAL A 200 -5.85 -0.91 -2.86
C VAL A 200 -7.26 -0.48 -3.22
N ASP A 201 -7.41 0.54 -4.04
CA ASP A 201 -8.76 1.06 -4.31
C ASP A 201 -9.51 0.13 -5.29
N GLY A 202 -10.21 -0.92 -4.88
CA GLY A 202 -11.18 -1.66 -5.71
C GLY A 202 -10.67 -2.90 -6.48
N ASN A 203 -9.56 -3.52 -6.07
CA ASN A 203 -9.08 -4.80 -6.62
C ASN A 203 -8.88 -5.89 -5.54
N GLU A 204 -9.33 -5.63 -4.32
CA GLU A 204 -9.13 -6.42 -3.11
C GLU A 204 -9.67 -7.84 -3.31
N ALA A 205 -10.90 -7.97 -3.80
CA ALA A 205 -11.53 -9.27 -4.02
C ALA A 205 -10.77 -10.14 -5.04
N ARG A 206 -10.21 -9.54 -6.10
CA ARG A 206 -9.42 -10.29 -7.11
C ARG A 206 -8.06 -10.69 -6.57
N ILE A 207 -7.41 -9.80 -5.81
CA ILE A 207 -6.16 -10.11 -5.11
C ILE A 207 -6.35 -11.25 -4.12
N LEU A 208 -7.44 -11.26 -3.34
CA LEU A 208 -7.79 -12.35 -2.43
C LEU A 208 -7.98 -13.68 -3.16
N ARG A 209 -8.65 -13.69 -4.32
CA ARG A 209 -8.75 -14.90 -5.17
C ARG A 209 -7.38 -15.38 -5.66
N GLY A 210 -6.47 -14.47 -5.97
CA GLY A 210 -5.07 -14.75 -6.36
C GLY A 210 -4.15 -15.21 -5.23
N MET A 211 -4.67 -15.35 -4.00
CA MET A 211 -3.93 -15.95 -2.88
C MET A 211 -4.69 -17.09 -2.23
N ARG A 212 -5.62 -17.71 -2.97
CA ARG A 212 -6.51 -18.75 -2.45
C ARG A 212 -5.74 -19.95 -1.91
N GLN A 213 -4.67 -20.39 -2.58
CA GLN A 213 -3.85 -21.52 -2.16
C GLN A 213 -3.07 -21.20 -0.89
N LEU A 214 -2.57 -19.96 -0.77
CA LEU A 214 -1.96 -19.49 0.47
C LEU A 214 -2.97 -19.52 1.63
N LEU A 215 -4.17 -18.95 1.45
CA LEU A 215 -5.18 -18.85 2.51
C LEU A 215 -5.69 -20.21 2.98
N ASN A 216 -5.80 -21.19 2.08
CA ASN A 216 -6.22 -22.56 2.43
C ASN A 216 -5.08 -23.51 2.81
N GLY A 217 -3.83 -23.04 2.72
CA GLY A 217 -2.63 -23.84 2.90
C GLY A 217 -2.15 -23.93 4.34
N SER A 218 -1.13 -24.75 4.57
CA SER A 218 -0.49 -24.91 5.88
C SER A 218 0.36 -23.70 6.31
N GLN A 219 0.65 -22.79 5.38
CA GLN A 219 1.41 -21.56 5.62
C GLN A 219 0.50 -20.33 5.57
N ARG A 220 -0.80 -20.51 5.86
CA ARG A 220 -1.78 -19.43 5.84
C ARG A 220 -1.40 -18.29 6.80
N PRO A 221 -1.62 -17.01 6.44
CA PRO A 221 -1.34 -15.87 7.32
C PRO A 221 -2.15 -15.93 8.62
N ARG A 222 -1.55 -15.50 9.73
CA ARG A 222 -2.22 -15.35 11.03
C ARG A 222 -3.25 -14.21 11.01
N ALA A 223 -2.97 -13.16 10.25
CA ALA A 223 -3.88 -12.04 10.07
C ALA A 223 -3.85 -11.50 8.64
N VAL A 224 -5.04 -11.17 8.11
CA VAL A 224 -5.22 -10.50 6.82
C VAL A 224 -6.08 -9.27 7.05
N SER A 225 -5.50 -8.08 6.89
CA SER A 225 -6.23 -6.81 6.90
C SER A 225 -6.56 -6.40 5.47
N VAL A 226 -7.81 -6.10 5.20
CA VAL A 226 -8.28 -5.72 3.87
C VAL A 226 -9.16 -4.48 3.97
N GLU A 227 -8.92 -3.49 3.12
CA GLU A 227 -9.86 -2.39 2.94
C GLU A 227 -11.17 -2.94 2.35
N VAL A 228 -12.28 -2.60 2.99
CA VAL A 228 -13.61 -3.04 2.60
C VAL A 228 -14.40 -1.81 2.20
N ASN A 229 -14.81 -1.79 0.93
CA ASN A 229 -15.82 -0.88 0.43
C ASN A 229 -17.21 -1.56 0.47
N ALA A 230 -18.28 -0.75 0.47
CA ALA A 230 -19.65 -1.25 0.58
C ALA A 230 -20.04 -2.25 -0.52
N ARG A 231 -19.50 -2.07 -1.73
CA ARG A 231 -19.82 -2.85 -2.91
C ARG A 231 -19.30 -4.28 -2.84
N GLU A 232 -18.09 -4.46 -2.33
CA GLU A 232 -17.42 -5.76 -2.32
C GLU A 232 -17.57 -6.50 -0.99
N LYS A 233 -18.14 -5.86 0.04
CA LYS A 233 -18.26 -6.39 1.39
C LYS A 233 -18.77 -7.83 1.44
N ASP A 234 -19.97 -8.11 0.92
CA ASP A 234 -20.57 -9.45 1.04
C ASP A 234 -19.74 -10.52 0.31
N ALA A 235 -19.25 -10.20 -0.88
CA ALA A 235 -18.43 -11.10 -1.67
C ALA A 235 -17.07 -11.37 -1.01
N LEU A 236 -16.47 -10.35 -0.40
CA LEU A 236 -15.20 -10.43 0.30
C LEU A 236 -15.34 -11.26 1.58
N PHE A 237 -16.34 -10.96 2.41
CA PHE A 237 -16.60 -11.71 3.65
C PHE A 237 -16.92 -13.18 3.35
N GLY A 238 -17.83 -13.43 2.41
CA GLY A 238 -18.17 -14.80 2.01
C GLY A 238 -16.97 -15.56 1.44
N PHE A 239 -16.07 -14.89 0.71
CA PHE A 239 -14.83 -15.51 0.23
C PHE A 239 -13.89 -15.87 1.38
N MET A 240 -13.66 -14.95 2.32
CA MET A 240 -12.78 -15.17 3.48
C MET A 240 -13.30 -16.30 4.38
N GLU A 241 -14.60 -16.31 4.66
CA GLU A 241 -15.27 -17.40 5.40
C GLU A 241 -15.10 -18.75 4.69
N ALA A 242 -15.28 -18.78 3.37
CA ALA A 242 -15.06 -19.98 2.57
C ALA A 242 -13.60 -20.47 2.56
N GLN A 243 -12.62 -19.61 2.88
CA GLN A 243 -11.22 -20.00 3.05
C GLN A 243 -10.88 -20.35 4.52
N GLY A 244 -11.86 -20.36 5.43
CA GLY A 244 -11.65 -20.70 6.83
C GLY A 244 -11.16 -19.54 7.70
N TYR A 245 -11.36 -18.30 7.26
CA TYR A 245 -11.10 -17.09 8.04
C TYR A 245 -12.39 -16.53 8.64
N ALA A 246 -12.31 -16.03 9.87
CA ALA A 246 -13.38 -15.31 10.52
C ALA A 246 -13.05 -13.81 10.62
N PHE A 247 -14.06 -12.96 10.51
CA PHE A 247 -13.95 -11.55 10.82
C PHE A 247 -13.59 -11.38 12.30
N ALA A 248 -12.58 -10.58 12.59
CA ALA A 248 -12.09 -10.39 13.95
C ALA A 248 -12.21 -8.94 14.44
N SER A 249 -11.96 -7.95 13.58
CA SER A 249 -12.17 -6.55 13.96
C SER A 249 -12.36 -5.61 12.76
N ARG A 250 -13.01 -4.48 13.02
CA ARG A 250 -13.18 -3.35 12.09
C ARG A 250 -12.36 -2.17 12.58
N ASN A 251 -11.62 -1.55 11.67
CA ASN A 251 -10.84 -0.35 11.90
C ASN A 251 -11.30 0.75 10.95
N ASP A 252 -12.04 1.73 11.46
CA ASP A 252 -12.49 2.85 10.64
C ASP A 252 -11.34 3.79 10.27
N THR A 253 -11.30 4.18 9.00
CA THR A 253 -10.36 5.20 8.51
C THR A 253 -10.86 6.58 8.94
N MET A 254 -9.96 7.58 9.03
CA MET A 254 -10.40 8.98 9.25
C MET A 254 -11.39 9.44 8.18
N GLY A 255 -11.20 9.00 6.92
CA GLY A 255 -12.13 9.29 5.84
C GLY A 255 -13.51 8.74 6.15
N GLY A 256 -13.57 7.51 6.64
CA GLY A 256 -14.81 6.87 7.03
C GLY A 256 -15.48 7.53 8.23
N LEU A 257 -14.74 7.79 9.31
CA LEU A 257 -15.26 8.49 10.49
C LEU A 257 -15.83 9.87 10.15
N ARG A 258 -15.22 10.59 9.20
CA ARG A 258 -15.76 11.87 8.72
C ARG A 258 -17.09 11.71 7.99
N GLN A 259 -17.23 10.68 7.16
CA GLN A 259 -18.48 10.40 6.45
C GLN A 259 -19.59 10.01 7.44
N ILE A 260 -19.27 9.14 8.40
CA ILE A 260 -20.18 8.75 9.49
C ILE A 260 -20.62 9.97 10.29
N GLY A 261 -19.66 10.83 10.67
CA GLY A 261 -19.95 12.10 11.36
C GLY A 261 -20.80 13.08 10.54
N ALA A 262 -20.77 12.97 9.21
CA ALA A 262 -21.63 13.72 8.29
C ALA A 262 -22.98 13.04 8.01
N GLY A 263 -23.29 11.92 8.69
CA GLY A 263 -24.57 11.21 8.59
C GLY A 263 -24.61 10.08 7.57
N ALA A 264 -23.47 9.66 7.01
CA ALA A 264 -23.40 8.46 6.18
C ALA A 264 -23.65 7.21 7.02
N ASP A 265 -24.29 6.20 6.42
CA ASP A 265 -24.47 4.89 7.04
C ASP A 265 -23.09 4.23 7.29
N PRO A 266 -22.73 3.88 8.53
CA PRO A 266 -21.48 3.18 8.83
C PRO A 266 -21.26 1.90 8.03
N GLU A 267 -22.32 1.24 7.56
CA GLU A 267 -22.23 0.03 6.75
C GLU A 267 -21.83 0.30 5.29
N LEU A 268 -21.99 1.55 4.82
CA LEU A 268 -21.68 1.98 3.46
C LEU A 268 -20.32 2.69 3.33
N VAL A 269 -19.62 2.83 4.45
CA VAL A 269 -18.38 3.60 4.53
C VAL A 269 -17.18 2.66 4.50
N ALA A 270 -16.11 3.04 3.80
CA ALA A 270 -14.90 2.24 3.72
C ALA A 270 -14.17 2.12 5.08
N TYR A 271 -13.73 0.90 5.42
CA TYR A 271 -12.99 0.59 6.64
C TYR A 271 -11.99 -0.55 6.39
N ASN A 272 -11.02 -0.72 7.27
CA ASN A 272 -10.10 -1.86 7.24
C ASN A 272 -10.65 -3.01 8.10
N ALA A 273 -11.00 -4.13 7.48
CA ALA A 273 -11.42 -5.36 8.15
C ALA A 273 -10.22 -6.26 8.41
N VAL A 274 -10.12 -6.81 9.63
CA VAL A 274 -9.10 -7.80 9.98
C VAL A 274 -9.76 -9.17 10.07
N PHE A 275 -9.19 -10.13 9.34
CA PHE A 275 -9.58 -11.52 9.34
C PHE A 275 -8.47 -12.39 9.95
N ARG A 276 -8.87 -13.40 10.73
CA ARG A 276 -7.97 -14.41 11.31
C ARG A 276 -8.49 -15.81 11.03
N PRO A 277 -7.65 -16.86 11.01
CA PRO A 277 -8.14 -18.22 10.93
C PRO A 277 -9.22 -18.52 11.97
N ALA A 278 -10.32 -19.15 11.57
CA ALA A 278 -11.50 -19.31 12.41
C ALA A 278 -11.23 -20.06 13.72
N GLU A 279 -10.25 -20.96 13.73
CA GLU A 279 -9.82 -21.72 14.92
C GLU A 279 -9.19 -20.83 16.00
N GLU A 280 -8.56 -19.71 15.60
CA GLU A 280 -7.89 -18.76 16.49
C GLU A 280 -8.85 -17.62 16.94
N ALA A 281 -9.87 -17.32 16.13
CA ALA A 281 -10.87 -16.29 16.45
C ALA A 281 -11.76 -16.67 17.66
N VAL A 282 -11.98 -17.97 17.89
CA VAL A 282 -12.79 -18.48 19.02
C VAL A 282 -12.04 -18.40 20.36
N ALA A 283 -10.70 -18.35 20.36
CA ALA A 283 -9.89 -18.26 21.58
C ALA A 283 -9.79 -16.84 22.17
N ALA A 284 -10.26 -15.82 21.44
CA ALA A 284 -10.21 -14.42 21.82
C ALA A 284 -11.57 -13.83 22.29
N CYS A 285 -12.62 -14.67 22.38
CA CYS A 285 -13.94 -14.30 22.92
C CYS A 285 -14.15 -14.85 24.34
#